data_AF-A0A2K0TLH8-F1
#
_entry.id   AF-A0A2K0TLH8-F1
#
_cell.length_a   1.000
_cell.length_b   1.000
_cell.length_c   1.000
_cell.angle_alpha   90.00
_cell.angle_beta   90.00
_cell.angle_gamma   90.00
#
_symmetry.space_group_name_H-M   'P 1'
#
loop_
_entity.id
_entity.type
_entity.pdbx_description
1 polymer ?
#
loop_
_entity_poly.entity_id
_entity_poly.type
_entity_poly.pdbx_seq_one_letter_code
_entity_poly.pdbx_strand_id
1 'polypeptide(L)'
;MGGPPGVSASVVAVLQLATTATQYLKDVRSGTAERTRLRDELRSTVCLLEMLQDRLEDEDGSVDDSSTLRPQAVDSLSGADGPLQLFQQALEEIIRELAPQDKLWRRAQPFTWPFDKKKVAELLACLERLKSHFNLVLQNNIAYMSLYSLLL
;
A
#
# COMPACT_ATOMS: atom_id res chain seq x y z
N MET A 1 -26.19 -7.88 1.74
CA MET A 1 -25.45 -7.85 0.46
C MET A 1 -24.75 -6.50 0.40
N GLY A 2 -23.51 -6.41 0.90
CA GLY A 2 -22.68 -5.23 0.69
C GLY A 2 -21.97 -5.41 -0.65
N GLY A 3 -22.06 -4.43 -1.54
CA GLY A 3 -21.25 -4.41 -2.75
C GLY A 3 -19.75 -4.36 -2.41
N PRO A 4 -18.87 -4.46 -3.42
CA PRO A 4 -17.45 -4.23 -3.22
C PRO A 4 -17.22 -2.88 -2.51
N PRO A 5 -16.31 -2.80 -1.53
CA PRO A 5 -15.95 -1.50 -0.95
C PRO A 5 -15.47 -0.57 -2.06
N GLY A 6 -15.79 0.73 -1.94
CA GLY A 6 -15.24 1.75 -2.84
C GLY A 6 -13.71 1.80 -2.79
N VAL A 7 -13.10 2.45 -3.77
CA VAL A 7 -11.63 2.54 -3.86
C VAL A 7 -11.03 3.16 -2.60
N SER A 8 -11.60 4.26 -2.08
CA SER A 8 -11.17 4.90 -0.82
C SER A 8 -11.22 3.93 0.38
N ALA A 9 -12.34 3.22 0.56
CA ALA A 9 -12.44 2.23 1.64
C ALA A 9 -11.41 1.08 1.50
N SER A 10 -11.11 0.67 0.26
CA SER A 10 -10.09 -0.34 -0.01
C SER A 10 -8.68 0.17 0.30
N VAL A 11 -8.37 1.43 -0.05
CA VAL A 11 -7.10 2.09 0.28
C VAL A 11 -6.89 2.14 1.79
N VAL A 12 -7.91 2.57 2.55
CA VAL A 12 -7.87 2.60 4.03
C VAL A 12 -7.62 1.20 4.61
N ALA A 13 -8.28 0.16 4.11
CA ALA A 13 -8.08 -1.20 4.58
C ALA A 13 -6.62 -1.68 4.36
N VAL A 14 -6.04 -1.37 3.19
CA VAL A 14 -4.64 -1.69 2.89
C VAL A 14 -3.67 -0.91 3.79
N LEU A 15 -3.94 0.37 4.09
CA LEU A 15 -3.12 1.18 5.01
C LEU A 15 -3.13 0.62 6.44
N GLN A 16 -4.27 0.15 6.93
CA GLN A 16 -4.38 -0.51 8.23
C GLN A 16 -3.57 -1.81 8.29
N LEU A 17 -3.62 -2.60 7.21
CA LEU A 17 -2.81 -3.80 7.10
C LEU A 17 -1.30 -3.48 7.05
N ALA A 18 -0.92 -2.43 6.32
CA ALA A 18 0.47 -1.98 6.22
C ALA A 18 1.05 -1.50 7.54
N THR A 19 0.23 -0.86 8.37
CA THR A 19 0.57 -0.51 9.76
C THR A 19 0.96 -1.75 10.56
N THR A 20 0.16 -2.82 10.44
CA THR A 20 0.41 -4.10 11.11
C THR A 20 1.70 -4.77 10.62
N ALA A 21 1.90 -4.86 9.30
CA ALA A 21 3.11 -5.43 8.71
C ALA A 21 4.38 -4.65 9.12
N THR A 22 4.30 -3.32 9.12
CA THR A 22 5.39 -2.44 9.53
C THR A 22 5.75 -2.66 11.00
N GLN A 23 4.76 -2.88 11.87
CA GLN A 23 4.99 -3.16 13.28
C GLN A 23 5.74 -4.49 13.46
N TYR A 24 5.31 -5.56 12.78
CA TYR A 24 6.03 -6.84 12.83
C TYR A 24 7.47 -6.73 12.32
N LEU A 25 7.70 -5.99 11.23
CA LEU A 25 9.06 -5.73 10.73
C LEU A 25 9.93 -4.97 11.75
N LYS A 26 9.36 -4.05 12.54
CA LYS A 26 10.09 -3.34 13.61
C LYS A 26 10.48 -4.28 14.74
N ASP A 27 9.61 -5.21 15.10
CA ASP A 27 9.77 -6.09 16.26
C ASP A 27 10.81 -7.20 16.03
N VAL A 28 11.10 -7.55 14.77
CA VAL A 28 12.20 -8.47 14.41
C VAL A 28 13.57 -7.85 14.71
N ARG A 29 14.41 -8.57 15.47
CA ARG A 29 15.73 -8.09 15.92
C ARG A 29 16.92 -8.56 15.06
N SER A 30 16.80 -9.64 14.29
CA SER A 30 17.87 -10.14 13.39
C SER A 30 17.62 -9.74 11.92
N GLY A 31 18.49 -10.19 10.99
CA GLY A 31 18.34 -9.91 9.55
C GLY A 31 18.42 -8.42 9.19
N THR A 32 19.23 -7.66 9.93
CA THR A 32 19.13 -6.20 10.03
C THR A 32 19.17 -5.47 8.69
N ALA A 33 20.00 -5.87 7.74
CA ALA A 33 20.10 -5.20 6.43
C ALA A 33 18.87 -5.44 5.54
N GLU A 34 18.52 -6.71 5.27
CA GLU A 34 17.37 -7.09 4.43
C GLU A 34 16.05 -6.61 5.05
N ARG A 35 15.90 -6.76 6.37
CA ARG A 35 14.75 -6.24 7.12
C ARG A 35 14.62 -4.73 7.00
N THR A 36 15.73 -4.00 7.18
CA THR A 36 15.73 -2.53 7.09
C THR A 36 15.33 -2.11 5.68
N ARG A 37 15.90 -2.73 4.66
CA ARG A 37 15.57 -2.46 3.26
C ARG A 37 14.09 -2.72 2.97
N LEU A 38 13.56 -3.90 3.31
CA LEU A 38 12.15 -4.22 3.08
C LEU A 38 11.21 -3.27 3.82
N ARG A 39 11.53 -2.93 5.07
CA ARG A 39 10.75 -1.99 5.88
C ARG A 39 10.75 -0.58 5.29
N ASP A 40 11.89 -0.10 4.82
CA ASP A 40 12.01 1.24 4.26
C ASP A 40 11.28 1.32 2.92
N GLU A 41 11.32 0.25 2.12
CA GLU A 41 10.57 0.15 0.87
C GLU A 41 9.05 0.05 1.07
N LEU A 42 8.63 -0.70 2.08
CA LEU A 42 7.25 -0.75 2.51
C LEU A 42 6.75 0.64 2.90
N ARG A 43 7.52 1.39 3.69
CA ARG A 43 7.15 2.75 4.10
C ARG A 43 7.06 3.72 2.93
N SER A 44 8.00 3.65 1.99
CA SER A 44 7.94 4.46 0.78
C SER A 44 6.67 4.17 -0.02
N THR A 45 6.28 2.89 -0.09
CA THR A 45 5.03 2.47 -0.76
C THR A 45 3.78 2.96 -0.02
N VAL A 46 3.77 2.89 1.32
CA VAL A 46 2.68 3.40 2.17
C VAL A 46 2.50 4.91 1.99
N CYS A 47 3.59 5.69 1.96
CA CYS A 47 3.52 7.14 1.78
C CYS A 47 2.79 7.52 0.48
N LEU A 48 3.05 6.82 -0.63
CA LEU A 48 2.32 7.06 -1.88
C LEU A 48 0.83 6.72 -1.79
N LEU A 49 0.50 5.70 -1.00
CA LEU A 49 -0.88 5.27 -0.80
C LEU A 49 -1.65 6.24 0.13
N GLU A 50 -0.98 6.81 1.14
CA GLU A 50 -1.51 7.91 1.96
C GLU A 50 -1.79 9.14 1.09
N MET A 51 -0.85 9.54 0.22
CA MET A 51 -1.06 10.63 -0.73
C MET A 51 -2.22 10.39 -1.70
N LEU A 52 -2.48 9.12 -2.08
CA LEU A 52 -3.66 8.77 -2.87
C LEU A 52 -4.94 8.91 -2.05
N GLN A 53 -4.93 8.48 -0.78
CA GLN A 53 -6.08 8.61 0.11
C GLN A 53 -6.47 10.07 0.32
N ASP A 54 -5.50 10.93 0.65
CA ASP A 54 -5.73 12.37 0.86
C ASP A 54 -6.46 12.99 -0.35
N ARG A 55 -6.05 12.62 -1.56
CA ARG A 55 -6.68 13.12 -2.80
C ARG A 55 -8.09 12.59 -3.03
N LEU A 56 -8.34 11.31 -2.72
CA LEU A 56 -9.69 10.75 -2.83
C LEU A 56 -10.65 11.45 -1.87
N GLU A 57 -10.16 11.82 -0.67
CA GLU A 57 -10.94 12.59 0.31
C GLU A 57 -11.20 14.03 -0.15
N ASP A 58 -10.20 14.68 -0.77
CA ASP A 58 -10.34 16.03 -1.34
C ASP A 58 -11.38 16.07 -2.49
N GLU A 59 -11.42 15.04 -3.34
CA GLU A 59 -12.38 14.93 -4.46
C GLU A 59 -13.82 14.73 -3.96
N ASP A 60 -14.03 13.87 -2.96
CA ASP A 60 -15.35 13.57 -2.35
C ASP A 60 -15.94 14.79 -1.60
N GLY A 61 -15.12 15.74 -1.15
CA GLY A 61 -15.53 16.96 -0.44
C GLY A 61 -16.01 18.12 -1.34
N SER A 62 -15.82 18.02 -2.65
CA SER A 62 -16.22 19.05 -3.62
C SER A 62 -17.71 18.90 -3.98
N VAL A 63 -18.56 19.77 -3.44
CA VAL A 63 -20.04 19.74 -3.55
C VAL A 63 -20.56 20.16 -4.95
N ASP A 64 -19.69 20.20 -5.98
CA ASP A 64 -20.15 20.46 -7.34
C ASP A 64 -20.38 19.12 -8.04
N ASP A 65 -21.66 18.80 -8.24
CA ASP A 65 -22.26 17.57 -8.80
C ASP A 65 -21.87 17.29 -10.29
N SER A 66 -20.69 17.76 -10.71
CA SER A 66 -20.17 17.69 -12.08
C SER A 66 -18.96 16.76 -12.22
N SER A 67 -18.34 16.29 -11.14
CA SER A 67 -17.19 15.35 -11.19
C SER A 67 -17.63 13.89 -11.42
N THR A 68 -18.47 13.65 -12.43
CA THR A 68 -18.74 12.30 -12.98
C THR A 68 -17.50 11.64 -13.59
N LEU A 69 -16.36 12.33 -13.60
CA LEU A 69 -15.07 11.83 -14.01
C LEU A 69 -14.28 11.36 -12.80
N ARG A 70 -14.70 10.28 -12.13
CA ARG A 70 -13.73 9.50 -11.37
C ARG A 70 -12.64 9.12 -12.38
N PRO A 71 -11.39 9.57 -12.22
CA PRO A 71 -10.40 9.37 -13.27
C PRO A 71 -10.26 7.86 -13.51
N GLN A 72 -10.26 7.43 -14.77
CA GLN A 72 -10.03 6.02 -15.14
C GLN A 72 -8.78 5.43 -14.47
N ALA A 73 -7.82 6.29 -14.10
CA ALA A 73 -6.65 5.96 -13.31
C ALA A 73 -6.99 5.45 -11.89
N VAL A 74 -8.00 6.00 -11.20
CA VAL A 74 -8.42 5.55 -9.85
C VAL A 74 -9.07 4.16 -9.95
N ASP A 75 -9.91 3.93 -10.96
CA ASP A 75 -10.50 2.60 -11.18
C ASP A 75 -9.43 1.53 -11.46
N SER A 76 -8.30 1.92 -12.07
CA SER A 76 -7.16 1.01 -12.32
C SER A 76 -6.45 0.51 -11.06
N LEU A 77 -6.70 1.13 -9.90
CA LEU A 77 -6.19 0.66 -8.60
C LEU A 77 -6.90 -0.61 -8.12
N SER A 78 -8.14 -0.81 -8.60
CA SER A 78 -9.04 -1.88 -8.15
C SER A 78 -9.03 -3.08 -9.09
N GLY A 79 -9.66 -4.18 -8.66
CA GLY A 79 -9.76 -5.42 -9.41
C GLY A 79 -8.98 -6.57 -8.80
N ALA A 80 -9.26 -7.79 -9.26
CA ALA A 80 -8.71 -9.03 -8.69
C ALA A 80 -7.18 -9.13 -8.76
N ASP A 81 -6.57 -8.44 -9.72
CA ASP A 81 -5.10 -8.33 -9.88
C ASP A 81 -4.63 -6.87 -9.86
N GLY A 82 -5.47 -5.98 -9.30
CA GLY A 82 -5.18 -4.55 -9.20
C GLY A 82 -4.07 -4.25 -8.21
N PRO A 83 -3.41 -3.08 -8.30
CA PRO A 83 -2.36 -2.65 -7.38
C PRO A 83 -2.73 -2.76 -5.90
N LEU A 84 -3.98 -2.45 -5.51
CA LEU A 84 -4.40 -2.56 -4.11
C LEU A 84 -4.44 -4.02 -3.64
N GLN A 85 -4.95 -4.93 -4.47
CA GLN A 85 -5.03 -6.34 -4.15
C GLN A 85 -3.64 -6.98 -4.07
N LEU A 86 -2.73 -6.61 -4.98
CA LEU A 86 -1.34 -7.07 -4.96
C LEU A 86 -0.60 -6.55 -3.73
N PHE A 87 -0.85 -5.30 -3.33
CA PHE A 87 -0.25 -4.76 -2.11
C PHE A 87 -0.78 -5.47 -0.87
N GLN A 88 -2.09 -5.70 -0.80
CA GLN A 88 -2.71 -6.48 0.28
C GLN A 88 -2.07 -7.87 0.40
N GLN A 89 -1.92 -8.61 -0.69
CA GLN A 89 -1.31 -9.94 -0.68
C GLN A 89 0.14 -9.92 -0.17
N ALA A 90 0.94 -8.95 -0.58
CA ALA A 90 2.31 -8.79 -0.11
C ALA A 90 2.35 -8.50 1.41
N LEU A 91 1.44 -7.66 1.90
CA LEU A 91 1.32 -7.34 3.32
C LEU A 91 0.86 -8.55 4.16
N GLU A 92 -0.14 -9.29 3.68
CA GLU A 92 -0.62 -10.52 4.31
C GLU A 92 0.49 -11.56 4.39
N GLU A 93 1.32 -11.66 3.36
CA GLU A 93 2.49 -12.54 3.38
C GLU A 93 3.54 -12.11 4.40
N ILE A 94 3.89 -10.82 4.44
CA ILE A 94 4.80 -10.29 5.46
C ILE A 94 4.27 -10.58 6.87
N ILE A 95 2.97 -10.36 7.09
CA ILE A 95 2.31 -10.62 8.37
C ILE A 95 2.34 -12.11 8.68
N ARG A 96 1.99 -12.99 7.74
CA ARG A 96 1.96 -14.45 7.96
C ARG A 96 3.30 -15.00 8.41
N GLU A 97 4.38 -14.54 7.80
CA GLU A 97 5.74 -15.00 8.10
C GLU A 97 6.28 -14.42 9.42
N LEU A 98 5.88 -13.19 9.77
CA LEU A 98 6.39 -12.50 10.96
C LEU A 98 5.50 -12.58 12.20
N ALA A 99 4.22 -12.88 12.02
CA ALA A 99 3.26 -12.95 13.12
C ALA A 99 3.65 -14.07 14.09
N PRO A 100 3.57 -13.82 15.40
CA PRO A 100 3.83 -14.84 16.40
C PRO A 100 2.81 -15.98 16.25
N GLN A 101 3.28 -17.18 15.90
CA GLN A 101 2.39 -18.34 15.75
C GLN A 101 1.92 -18.91 17.11
N ASP A 102 2.56 -18.53 18.22
CA ASP A 102 2.23 -19.02 19.56
C ASP A 102 2.40 -17.97 20.68
N LYS A 103 1.70 -18.18 21.81
CA LYS A 103 1.80 -17.32 23.00
C LYS A 103 3.20 -17.31 23.63
N LEU A 104 3.99 -18.36 23.40
CA LEU A 104 5.39 -18.50 23.85
C LEU A 104 6.38 -17.68 23.01
N TRP A 105 5.98 -17.28 21.80
CA TRP A 105 6.81 -16.52 20.86
C TRP A 105 7.21 -15.13 21.37
N ARG A 106 6.44 -14.55 22.30
CA ARG A 106 6.78 -13.27 22.95
C ARG A 106 7.92 -13.38 23.97
N ARG A 107 8.28 -14.59 24.41
CA ARG A 107 9.29 -14.83 25.48
C ARG A 107 10.62 -15.39 24.96
N ALA A 108 10.71 -15.84 23.71
CA ALA A 108 11.95 -16.31 23.13
C ALA A 108 12.83 -15.15 22.64
N GLN A 109 14.14 -15.28 22.86
CA GLN A 109 15.24 -14.39 22.48
C GLN A 109 15.26 -14.04 20.96
N PRO A 110 16.06 -13.05 20.50
CA PRO A 110 15.77 -12.18 19.35
C PRO A 110 15.53 -12.90 18.02
N PHE A 111 14.24 -13.05 17.68
CA PHE A 111 13.63 -13.18 16.35
C PHE A 111 14.60 -13.42 15.19
N THR A 112 14.70 -14.66 14.72
CA THR A 112 15.30 -15.03 13.43
C THR A 112 14.46 -14.50 12.27
N TRP A 113 15.11 -13.83 11.32
CA TRP A 113 14.54 -13.38 10.06
C TRP A 113 14.07 -14.59 9.24
N PRO A 114 12.77 -14.74 8.90
CA PRO A 114 12.26 -15.97 8.29
C PRO A 114 12.42 -16.01 6.77
N PHE A 115 12.67 -14.86 6.13
CA PHE A 115 12.74 -14.79 4.68
C PHE A 115 14.12 -15.20 4.16
N ASP A 116 14.14 -16.03 3.13
CA ASP A 116 15.33 -16.19 2.31
C ASP A 116 15.55 -14.97 1.38
N LYS A 117 16.75 -14.88 0.79
CA LYS A 117 17.10 -13.77 -0.10
C LYS A 117 16.22 -13.66 -1.34
N LYS A 118 15.77 -14.79 -1.88
CA LYS A 118 14.91 -14.81 -3.08
C LYS A 118 13.57 -14.18 -2.73
N LYS A 119 13.02 -14.54 -1.58
CA LYS A 119 11.74 -14.02 -1.13
C LYS A 119 11.77 -12.53 -0.83
N VAL A 120 12.85 -12.05 -0.21
CA VAL A 120 13.03 -10.60 -0.01
C VAL A 120 13.11 -9.88 -1.34
N ALA A 121 13.84 -10.42 -2.33
CA ALA A 121 13.94 -9.82 -3.65
C ALA A 121 12.58 -9.76 -4.37
N GLU A 122 11.74 -10.81 -4.26
CA GLU A 122 10.38 -10.83 -4.82
C GLU A 122 9.48 -9.77 -4.17
N LEU A 123 9.52 -9.65 -2.85
CA LEU A 123 8.74 -8.64 -2.12
C LEU A 123 9.19 -7.22 -2.49
N LEU A 124 10.49 -6.97 -2.56
CA LEU A 124 11.03 -5.67 -2.98
C LEU A 124 10.62 -5.32 -4.42
N ALA A 125 10.72 -6.29 -5.35
CA ALA A 125 10.30 -6.07 -6.73
C ALA A 125 8.80 -5.78 -6.85
N CYS A 126 7.98 -6.46 -6.04
CA CYS A 126 6.55 -6.19 -5.96
C CYS A 126 6.28 -4.76 -5.48
N LEU A 127 6.92 -4.33 -4.38
CA LEU A 127 6.77 -2.98 -3.84
C LEU A 127 7.22 -1.89 -4.83
N GLU A 128 8.36 -2.07 -5.51
CA GLU A 128 8.82 -1.15 -6.56
C GLU A 128 7.82 -1.00 -7.70
N ARG A 129 7.24 -2.12 -8.15
CA ARG A 129 6.20 -2.11 -9.17
C ARG A 129 4.95 -1.38 -8.67
N LEU A 130 4.52 -1.62 -7.43
CA LEU A 130 3.38 -0.94 -6.82
C LEU A 130 3.59 0.57 -6.74
N LYS A 131 4.76 1.03 -6.29
CA LYS A 131 5.10 2.46 -6.28
C LYS A 131 4.99 3.09 -7.66
N SER A 132 5.40 2.38 -8.70
CA SER A 132 5.27 2.87 -10.08
C SER A 132 3.79 3.05 -10.47
N HIS A 133 2.92 2.10 -10.11
CA HIS A 133 1.47 2.22 -10.37
C HIS A 133 0.85 3.38 -9.58
N PHE A 134 1.16 3.50 -8.29
CA PHE A 134 0.64 4.60 -7.46
C PHE A 134 1.11 5.96 -7.95
N ASN A 135 2.39 6.09 -8.34
CA ASN A 135 2.89 7.32 -8.94
C ASN A 135 2.19 7.65 -10.26
N LEU A 136 1.91 6.67 -11.12
CA LEU A 136 1.18 6.91 -12.36
C LEU A 136 -0.22 7.46 -12.08
N VAL A 137 -0.94 6.91 -11.09
CA VAL A 137 -2.27 7.43 -10.72
C VAL A 137 -2.16 8.84 -10.11
N LEU A 138 -1.19 9.08 -9.23
CA LEU A 138 -0.91 10.40 -8.67
C LEU A 138 -0.55 11.43 -9.77
N GLN A 139 0.17 11.04 -10.81
CA GLN A 139 0.58 11.95 -11.89
C GLN A 139 -0.50 12.14 -12.95
N ASN A 140 -1.26 11.10 -13.29
CA ASN A 140 -2.32 11.18 -14.29
C ASN A 140 -3.39 12.20 -13.88
N ASN A 141 -3.65 12.33 -12.59
CA ASN A 141 -4.58 13.32 -12.06
C ASN A 141 -4.04 14.78 -12.10
N ILE A 142 -2.71 14.98 -12.09
CA ILE A 142 -2.09 16.32 -12.23
C ILE A 142 -2.33 16.90 -13.64
N ALA A 143 -2.36 16.05 -14.67
CA ALA A 143 -2.62 16.50 -16.03
C ALA A 143 -4.03 17.11 -16.17
N TYR A 144 -5.05 16.53 -15.51
CA TYR A 144 -6.42 17.06 -15.49
C TYR A 144 -6.51 18.42 -14.80
N MET A 145 -5.80 18.63 -13.69
CA MET A 145 -5.76 19.91 -12.98
C MET A 145 -5.05 21.01 -13.79
N SER A 146 -3.97 20.67 -14.50
CA SER A 146 -3.24 21.64 -15.33
C SER A 146 -4.05 22.12 -16.54
N LEU A 147 -4.84 21.24 -17.15
CA LEU A 147 -5.75 21.59 -18.25
C LEU A 147 -6.86 22.55 -17.80
N TYR A 148 -7.40 22.39 -16.59
CA TYR A 148 -8.40 23.31 -16.04
C TYR A 148 -7.83 24.71 -15.77
N SER A 149 -6.58 24.82 -15.31
CA SER A 149 -5.93 26.11 -15.06
C SER A 149 -5.55 26.91 -16.32
N LEU A 150 -5.50 26.25 -17.48
CA LEU A 150 -5.20 26.87 -18.78
C LEU A 150 -6.47 27.26 -19.56
N LEU A 151 -7.64 26.85 -19.09
CA LEU A 151 -8.95 27.12 -19.69
C LEU A 151 -9.72 28.25 -18.98
N LEU A 152 -9.11 28.89 -17.97
CA LEU A 152 -9.56 30.11 -17.28
C LEU A 152 -8.61 31.27 -17.63
#